data_AF-A0AAW8T196-F1
#
_entry.id   AF-A0AAW8T196-F1
#
_cell.length_a   1.000
_cell.length_b   1.000
_cell.length_c   1.000
_cell.angle_alpha   90.00
_cell.angle_beta   90.00
_cell.angle_gamma   90.00
#
_symmetry.space_group_name_H-M   'P 1'
#
loop_
_entity.id
_entity.type
_entity.pdbx_description
1 polymer ?
#
loop_
_entity_poly.entity_id
_entity_poly.type
_entity_poly.pdbx_seq_one_letter_code
_entity_poly.pdbx_strand_id
1 'polypeptide(L)'
;MNKQEKEQLISFINKAKEDLSFDFGEYHRTHRGYVLGTKVIGYIKHLYEQQKVKARLAKHWDEDLGDCLWWDFPVEEPPYCGTPLDDDFPKYKTHFTELHIPDEVEEEPKWVVKIEDNGSAYFVDFFDELQPHLVYGLSGEVMRFDSEDKANAIVTLIECGTVEKV
;
A
#
# COMPACT_ATOMS: atom_id res chain seq x y z
N MET A 1 -6.11 15.30 6.25
CA MET A 1 -5.56 15.63 4.92
C MET A 1 -6.26 14.75 3.93
N ASN A 2 -6.96 15.32 2.95
CA ASN A 2 -7.74 14.53 1.99
C ASN A 2 -6.81 13.85 0.96
N LYS A 3 -7.33 12.86 0.24
CA LYS A 3 -6.58 12.07 -0.75
C LYS A 3 -5.86 12.95 -1.79
N GLN A 4 -6.52 14.02 -2.23
CA GLN A 4 -5.99 14.97 -3.21
C GLN A 4 -4.79 15.76 -2.66
N GLU A 5 -4.83 16.18 -1.40
CA GLU A 5 -3.73 16.87 -0.72
C GLU A 5 -2.52 15.93 -0.52
N LYS A 6 -2.76 14.65 -0.23
CA LYS A 6 -1.72 13.62 -0.09
C LYS A 6 -1.00 13.36 -1.42
N GLU A 7 -1.74 13.23 -2.51
CA GLU A 7 -1.19 13.02 -3.85
C GLU A 7 -0.38 14.23 -4.34
N GLN A 8 -0.89 15.44 -4.11
CA GLN A 8 -0.16 16.67 -4.45
C GLN A 8 1.17 16.78 -3.72
N LEU A 9 1.21 16.35 -2.45
CA LEU A 9 2.41 16.39 -1.63
C LEU A 9 3.42 15.31 -2.02
N ILE A 10 2.97 14.09 -2.32
CA ILE A 10 3.83 13.01 -2.81
C ILE A 10 4.45 13.39 -4.16
N SER A 11 3.65 13.96 -5.07
CA SER A 11 4.12 14.48 -6.36
C SER A 11 5.17 15.58 -6.17
N PHE A 12 4.94 16.51 -5.24
CA PHE A 12 5.89 17.57 -4.91
C PHE A 12 7.21 17.01 -4.35
N ILE A 13 7.16 16.02 -3.45
CA ILE A 13 8.36 15.41 -2.86
C ILE A 13 9.17 14.65 -3.91
N ASN A 14 8.52 13.86 -4.78
CA ASN A 14 9.21 13.11 -5.82
C ASN A 14 9.88 14.03 -6.84
N LYS A 15 9.23 15.15 -7.17
CA LYS A 15 9.80 16.17 -8.07
C LYS A 15 10.91 16.98 -7.40
N ALA A 16 10.81 17.24 -6.10
CA ALA A 16 11.86 17.89 -5.35
C ALA A 16 13.10 16.98 -5.18
N LYS A 17 12.92 15.65 -5.05
CA LYS A 17 14.03 14.68 -4.94
C LYS A 17 14.97 14.70 -6.15
N GLU A 18 14.45 14.92 -7.35
CA GLU A 18 15.27 15.06 -8.57
C GLU A 18 16.09 16.37 -8.57
N ASP A 19 15.58 17.42 -7.91
CA ASP A 19 16.22 18.74 -7.83
C ASP A 19 17.14 18.92 -6.58
N LEU A 20 17.14 17.96 -5.64
CA LEU A 20 17.71 18.11 -4.29
C LEU A 20 19.24 17.86 -4.24
N SER A 21 20.00 18.75 -4.87
CA SER A 21 21.33 19.19 -4.43
C SER A 21 21.15 20.41 -3.49
N PHE A 22 20.56 20.21 -2.31
CA PHE A 22 20.28 21.34 -1.41
C PHE A 22 21.49 21.67 -0.52
N ASP A 23 22.04 22.87 -0.69
CA ASP A 23 22.81 23.52 0.35
C ASP A 23 21.88 24.23 1.35
N PHE A 24 22.11 23.96 2.64
CA PHE A 24 21.27 24.47 3.72
C PHE A 24 21.53 25.96 3.98
N GLY A 25 20.49 26.78 3.91
CA GLY A 25 20.54 28.22 4.21
C GLY A 25 20.12 29.13 3.05
N GLU A 26 20.00 28.57 1.84
CA GLU A 26 19.64 29.33 0.65
C GLU A 26 18.20 29.09 0.19
N TYR A 27 17.69 30.03 -0.61
CA TYR A 27 16.42 29.90 -1.31
C TYR A 27 16.64 29.10 -2.59
N HIS A 28 15.97 27.96 -2.71
CA HIS A 28 16.08 27.10 -3.87
C HIS A 28 14.93 27.34 -4.83
N ARG A 29 15.25 27.53 -6.10
CA ARG A 29 14.27 27.80 -7.15
C ARG A 29 13.63 26.49 -7.61
N THR A 30 12.32 26.39 -7.42
CA THR A 30 11.48 25.30 -7.92
C THR A 30 10.65 25.79 -9.11
N HIS A 31 10.05 24.86 -9.85
CA HIS A 31 9.08 25.15 -10.92
C HIS A 31 7.82 25.92 -10.47
N ARG A 32 7.60 26.10 -9.15
CA ARG A 32 6.51 26.92 -8.57
C ARG A 32 6.99 28.16 -7.79
N GLY A 33 8.29 28.46 -7.80
CA GLY A 33 8.87 29.61 -7.09
C GLY A 33 10.02 29.24 -6.13
N TYR A 34 10.41 30.16 -5.25
CA TYR A 34 11.52 29.94 -4.31
C TYR A 34 11.03 29.34 -2.99
N VAL A 35 11.65 28.23 -2.55
CA VAL A 35 11.38 27.62 -1.24
C VAL A 35 12.66 27.68 -0.41
N LEU A 36 12.55 28.26 0.79
CA LEU A 36 13.64 28.24 1.77
C LEU A 36 13.76 26.82 2.36
N GLY A 37 14.95 26.23 2.34
CA GLY A 37 15.14 24.85 2.79
C GLY A 37 14.69 24.56 4.22
N THR A 38 14.72 25.57 5.10
CA THR A 38 14.20 25.43 6.46
C THR A 38 12.68 25.21 6.52
N LYS A 39 11.90 25.71 5.55
CA LYS A 39 10.46 25.45 5.48
C LYS A 39 10.15 24.01 5.08
N VAL A 40 10.97 23.40 4.23
CA VAL A 40 10.84 21.98 3.83
C VAL A 40 11.02 21.06 5.05
N ILE A 41 11.99 21.35 5.92
CA ILE A 41 12.17 20.63 7.20
C ILE A 41 10.92 20.75 8.06
N GLY A 42 10.32 21.95 8.14
CA GLY A 42 9.07 22.18 8.87
C GLY A 42 7.93 21.29 8.37
N TYR A 43 7.77 21.20 7.05
CA TYR A 43 6.76 20.32 6.44
C TYR A 43 7.05 18.84 6.70
N ILE A 44 8.29 18.38 6.54
CA ILE A 44 8.66 16.98 6.81
C ILE A 44 8.40 16.61 8.27
N LYS A 45 8.77 17.49 9.21
CA LYS A 45 8.49 17.27 10.65
C LYS A 45 6.99 17.20 10.92
N HIS A 46 6.22 18.13 10.37
CA HIS A 46 4.77 18.13 10.51
C HIS A 46 4.15 16.83 9.98
N LEU A 47 4.57 16.36 8.81
CA LEU A 47 4.10 15.10 8.24
C LEU A 47 4.47 13.88 9.09
N TYR A 48 5.70 13.84 9.59
CA TYR A 48 6.15 12.76 10.47
C TYR A 48 5.37 12.75 11.79
N GLU A 49 5.07 13.92 12.35
CA GLU A 49 4.24 14.04 13.55
C GLU A 49 2.79 13.63 13.31
N GLN A 50 2.23 13.91 12.13
CA GLN A 50 0.89 13.46 11.73
C GLN A 50 0.82 11.94 11.51
N GLN A 51 1.93 11.30 11.11
CA GLN A 51 1.97 9.84 10.91
C GLN A 51 2.10 9.05 12.22
N LYS A 52 2.40 9.70 13.36
CA LYS A 52 2.44 9.01 14.64
C LYS A 52 1.02 8.74 15.14
N VAL A 53 0.59 7.49 15.02
CA VAL A 53 -0.61 7.00 15.69
C VAL A 53 -0.38 7.07 17.20
N LYS A 54 -1.25 7.79 17.91
CA LYS A 54 -1.21 7.94 19.37
C LYS A 54 -2.46 7.32 19.98
N ALA A 55 -2.27 6.46 20.97
CA ALA A 55 -3.38 5.97 21.78
C ALA A 55 -3.99 7.12 22.60
N ARG A 56 -5.30 7.29 22.50
CA ARG A 56 -6.10 8.32 23.19
C ARG A 56 -6.84 7.67 24.36
N LEU A 57 -7.07 8.41 25.44
CA LEU A 57 -7.85 7.90 26.58
C LEU A 57 -9.28 7.56 26.16
N ALA A 58 -9.85 6.50 26.71
CA ALA A 58 -11.22 6.02 26.45
C ALA A 58 -12.29 7.12 26.50
N LYS A 59 -12.16 8.10 27.40
CA LYS A 59 -13.08 9.24 27.54
C LYS A 59 -13.19 10.15 26.31
N HIS A 60 -12.28 10.02 25.35
CA HIS A 60 -12.26 10.78 24.10
C HIS A 60 -12.90 10.02 22.94
N TRP A 61 -13.39 8.81 23.19
CA TRP A 61 -14.17 8.06 22.22
C TRP A 61 -15.63 8.51 22.27
N ASP A 62 -16.26 8.53 21.11
CA ASP A 62 -17.69 8.72 20.91
C ASP A 62 -18.16 7.81 19.76
N GLU A 63 -19.48 7.64 19.63
CA GLU A 63 -20.10 6.74 18.65
C GLU A 63 -19.76 7.12 17.19
N ASP A 64 -19.44 8.39 16.92
CA ASP A 64 -19.12 8.88 15.57
C ASP A 64 -17.76 8.35 15.08
N LEU A 65 -16.85 7.98 15.99
CA LEU A 65 -15.57 7.34 15.64
C LEU A 65 -15.73 5.86 15.23
N GLY A 66 -16.79 5.19 15.69
CA GLY A 66 -17.02 3.77 15.43
C GLY A 66 -15.94 2.85 16.00
N ASP A 67 -15.62 1.81 15.24
CA ASP A 67 -14.67 0.76 15.64
C ASP A 67 -13.26 1.29 15.83
N CYS A 68 -12.64 0.90 16.94
CA CYS A 68 -11.29 1.28 17.31
C CYS A 68 -10.49 0.07 17.77
N LEU A 69 -9.16 0.23 17.84
CA LEU A 69 -8.29 -0.71 18.55
C LEU A 69 -8.13 -0.23 20.00
N TRP A 70 -8.54 -1.06 20.95
CA TRP A 70 -8.58 -0.76 22.37
C TRP A 70 -7.43 -1.42 23.13
N TRP A 71 -6.69 -0.60 23.84
CA TRP A 71 -5.43 -0.95 24.48
C TRP A 71 -5.56 -0.87 26.00
N ASP A 72 -4.80 -1.72 26.67
CA ASP A 72 -4.39 -1.51 28.05
C ASP A 72 -2.86 -1.33 28.08
N PHE A 73 -2.38 -0.49 28.99
CA PHE A 73 -0.95 -0.16 29.10
C PHE A 73 -0.43 -0.49 30.50
N PRO A 74 0.73 -1.16 30.62
CA PRO A 74 1.61 -1.64 29.55
C PRO A 74 0.94 -2.72 28.67
N VAL A 75 1.42 -2.87 27.43
CA VAL A 75 0.82 -3.83 26.49
C VAL A 75 1.18 -5.26 26.91
N GLU A 76 0.23 -5.97 27.50
CA GLU A 76 0.37 -7.37 27.91
C GLU A 76 -0.39 -8.33 26.98
N GLU A 77 -1.41 -7.82 26.28
CA GLU A 77 -2.25 -8.56 25.35
C GLU A 77 -2.54 -7.76 24.08
N PRO A 78 -2.97 -8.41 22.99
CA PRO A 78 -3.42 -7.71 21.78
C PRO A 78 -4.57 -6.72 22.07
N PRO A 79 -4.74 -5.70 21.21
CA PRO A 79 -5.85 -4.78 21.35
C PRO A 79 -7.18 -5.50 21.06
N TYR A 80 -8.25 -5.06 21.71
CA TYR A 80 -9.60 -5.44 21.31
C TYR A 80 -10.02 -4.59 20.10
N CYS A 81 -10.58 -5.19 19.05
CA CYS A 81 -11.08 -4.48 17.88
C CYS A 81 -12.60 -4.40 17.95
N GLY A 82 -13.16 -3.19 17.98
CA GLY A 82 -14.60 -2.96 18.08
C GLY A 82 -14.95 -1.69 18.86
N THR A 83 -16.07 -1.72 19.56
CA THR A 83 -16.61 -0.58 20.30
C THR A 83 -16.86 -0.90 21.79
N PRO A 84 -16.88 0.11 22.69
CA PRO A 84 -17.30 -0.07 24.07
C PRO A 84 -18.75 -0.50 24.27
N LEU A 85 -19.55 -0.47 23.20
CA LEU A 85 -20.96 -0.89 23.20
C LEU A 85 -21.12 -2.39 22.95
N ASP A 86 -20.07 -3.08 22.54
CA ASP A 86 -20.09 -4.51 22.30
C ASP A 86 -20.29 -5.29 23.61
N ASP A 87 -21.12 -6.34 23.60
CA ASP A 87 -21.45 -7.12 24.80
C ASP A 87 -20.21 -7.74 25.47
N ASP A 88 -19.23 -8.16 24.64
CA ASP A 88 -17.97 -8.78 25.06
C ASP A 88 -16.84 -7.76 25.26
N PHE A 89 -17.14 -6.45 25.30
CA PHE A 89 -16.12 -5.42 25.43
C PHE A 89 -15.35 -5.54 26.76
N PRO A 90 -14.00 -5.66 26.73
CA PRO A 90 -13.21 -5.72 27.95
C PRO A 90 -13.17 -4.35 28.65
N LYS A 91 -13.95 -4.20 29.72
CA LYS A 91 -14.14 -2.90 30.43
C LYS A 91 -12.89 -2.29 31.04
N TYR A 92 -11.79 -3.06 31.14
CA TYR A 92 -10.51 -2.58 31.65
C TYR A 92 -9.66 -1.87 30.59
N LYS A 93 -10.03 -1.88 29.30
CA LYS A 93 -9.29 -1.14 28.27
C LYS A 93 -9.37 0.36 28.55
N THR A 94 -8.21 1.01 28.60
CA THR A 94 -8.08 2.41 29.06
C THR A 94 -7.86 3.40 27.91
N HIS A 95 -7.36 2.91 26.77
CA HIS A 95 -7.00 3.73 25.63
C HIS A 95 -7.52 3.13 24.32
N PHE A 96 -7.62 3.95 23.28
CA PHE A 96 -7.97 3.51 21.94
C PHE A 96 -7.10 4.19 20.87
N THR A 97 -6.95 3.54 19.72
CA THR A 97 -6.47 4.15 18.48
C THR A 97 -7.53 3.98 17.41
N GLU A 98 -7.80 5.04 16.65
CA GLU A 98 -8.77 5.03 15.56
C GLU A 98 -8.37 4.01 14.47
N LEU A 99 -9.34 3.25 13.98
CA LEU A 99 -9.13 2.29 12.91
C LEU A 99 -9.42 2.95 11.56
N HIS A 100 -8.38 3.27 10.79
CA HIS A 100 -8.53 3.82 9.44
C HIS A 100 -8.58 2.69 8.42
N ILE A 101 -9.79 2.40 7.92
CA ILE A 101 -9.97 1.46 6.81
C ILE A 101 -9.41 2.10 5.53
N PRO A 102 -8.52 1.41 4.79
CA PRO A 102 -8.00 1.95 3.53
C PRO A 102 -9.11 2.05 2.48
N ASP A 103 -9.12 3.15 1.71
CA ASP A 103 -10.08 3.38 0.61
C ASP A 103 -9.86 2.45 -0.59
N GLU A 104 -8.63 1.93 -0.73
CA GLU A 104 -8.21 1.09 -1.83
C GLU A 104 -7.64 -0.22 -1.29
N VAL A 105 -8.00 -1.32 -1.94
CA VAL A 105 -7.45 -2.64 -1.68
C VAL A 105 -6.55 -2.99 -2.86
N GLU A 106 -5.36 -3.52 -2.57
CA GLU A 106 -4.51 -4.09 -3.61
C GLU A 106 -5.26 -5.22 -4.31
N GLU A 107 -5.46 -5.10 -5.63
CA GLU A 107 -6.11 -6.16 -6.38
C GLU A 107 -5.19 -7.38 -6.48
N GLU A 108 -5.72 -8.56 -6.18
CA GLU A 108 -4.98 -9.79 -6.44
C GLU A 108 -4.65 -9.89 -7.95
N PRO A 109 -3.43 -10.34 -8.30
CA PRO A 109 -3.06 -10.65 -9.68
C PRO A 109 -4.01 -11.68 -10.30
N LYS A 110 -4.64 -11.34 -11.42
CA LYS A 110 -5.71 -12.13 -12.07
C LYS A 110 -5.40 -12.56 -13.49
N TRP A 111 -4.29 -12.10 -14.07
CA TRP A 111 -3.98 -12.42 -15.45
C TRP A 111 -2.99 -13.58 -15.50
N VAL A 112 -3.24 -14.58 -16.34
CA VAL A 112 -2.34 -15.71 -16.56
C VAL A 112 -2.08 -15.88 -18.04
N VAL A 113 -0.96 -16.51 -18.37
CA VAL A 113 -0.62 -16.87 -19.76
C VAL A 113 -0.92 -18.35 -19.96
N LYS A 114 -1.83 -18.62 -20.90
CA LYS A 114 -2.29 -19.94 -21.28
C LYS A 114 -1.77 -20.32 -22.65
N ILE A 115 -1.27 -21.55 -22.78
CA ILE A 115 -0.79 -22.12 -24.04
C ILE A 115 -1.66 -23.33 -24.36
N GLU A 116 -2.24 -23.34 -25.55
CA GLU A 116 -3.01 -24.48 -26.06
C GLU A 116 -2.07 -25.49 -26.71
N ASP A 117 -1.67 -26.52 -25.96
CA ASP A 117 -0.87 -27.64 -26.47
C ASP A 117 -1.34 -28.97 -25.84
N ASN A 118 -2.13 -29.75 -26.58
CA ASN A 118 -2.72 -31.03 -26.16
C ASN A 118 -3.34 -31.02 -24.73
N GLY A 119 -3.84 -29.85 -24.32
CA GLY A 119 -4.26 -29.52 -22.96
C GLY A 119 -4.14 -28.01 -22.74
N SER A 120 -4.69 -27.50 -21.63
CA SER A 120 -4.48 -26.11 -21.21
C SER A 120 -3.25 -26.05 -20.30
N ALA A 121 -2.11 -25.63 -20.86
CA ALA A 121 -0.88 -25.38 -20.10
C ALA A 121 -0.79 -23.90 -19.71
N TYR A 122 -0.15 -23.62 -18.58
CA TYR A 122 -0.03 -22.27 -18.02
C TYR A 122 1.41 -21.94 -17.67
N PHE A 123 1.79 -20.69 -17.91
CA PHE A 123 3.12 -20.18 -17.61
C PHE A 123 3.36 -20.07 -16.10
N VAL A 124 4.55 -20.51 -15.67
CA VAL A 124 5.05 -20.40 -14.28
C VAL A 124 6.21 -19.43 -14.21
N ASP A 125 7.29 -19.71 -14.93
CA ASP A 125 8.49 -18.89 -14.96
C ASP A 125 9.36 -19.28 -16.16
N PHE A 126 10.62 -18.85 -16.14
CA PHE A 126 11.65 -19.27 -17.07
C PHE A 126 12.71 -20.09 -16.34
N PHE A 127 13.12 -21.20 -16.94
CA PHE A 127 14.38 -21.84 -16.57
C PHE A 127 15.58 -20.96 -17.00
N ASP A 128 16.78 -21.30 -16.53
CA ASP A 128 18.01 -20.51 -16.70
C ASP A 128 18.24 -19.95 -18.12
N GLU A 129 17.92 -20.74 -19.16
CA GLU A 129 18.12 -20.37 -20.58
C GLU A 129 16.87 -19.74 -21.23
N LEU A 130 15.99 -19.09 -20.47
CA LEU A 130 14.72 -18.52 -20.97
C LEU A 130 13.78 -19.55 -21.61
N GLN A 131 13.95 -20.83 -21.26
CA GLN A 131 12.98 -21.85 -21.62
C GLN A 131 11.72 -21.67 -20.76
N PRO A 132 10.52 -21.50 -21.36
CA PRO A 132 9.30 -21.31 -20.60
C PRO A 132 8.97 -22.58 -19.82
N HIS A 133 8.78 -22.42 -18.52
CA HIS A 133 8.30 -23.47 -17.64
C HIS A 133 6.78 -23.40 -17.56
N LEU A 134 6.13 -24.53 -17.87
CA LEU A 134 4.69 -24.64 -17.99
C LEU A 134 4.14 -25.75 -17.09
N VAL A 135 2.95 -25.53 -16.55
CA VAL A 135 2.19 -26.54 -15.80
C VAL A 135 0.84 -26.79 -16.47
N TYR A 136 0.36 -28.04 -16.40
CA TYR A 136 -0.96 -28.38 -16.93
C TYR A 136 -2.05 -28.07 -15.89
N GLY A 137 -3.03 -27.26 -16.29
CA GLY A 137 -4.12 -26.82 -15.41
C GLY A 137 -3.78 -25.61 -14.54
N LEU A 138 -4.83 -24.93 -14.07
CA LEU A 138 -4.70 -23.77 -13.18
C LEU A 138 -4.35 -24.23 -11.76
N SER A 139 -3.10 -24.04 -11.35
CA SER A 139 -2.60 -24.36 -10.01
C SER A 139 -2.10 -23.11 -9.27
N GLY A 140 -1.64 -23.30 -8.03
CA GLY A 140 -0.98 -22.23 -7.25
C GLY A 140 0.40 -21.84 -7.79
N GLU A 141 1.00 -22.68 -8.64
CA GLU A 141 2.32 -22.45 -9.23
C GLU A 141 2.24 -21.51 -10.44
N VAL A 142 1.06 -21.40 -11.06
CA VAL A 142 0.83 -20.52 -12.21
C VAL A 142 1.13 -19.07 -11.85
N MET A 143 1.97 -18.43 -12.66
CA MET A 143 2.29 -17.03 -12.47
C MET A 143 1.11 -16.16 -12.85
N ARG A 144 0.75 -15.28 -11.92
CA ARG A 144 -0.33 -14.31 -12.07
C ARG A 144 0.23 -12.91 -12.18
N PHE A 145 -0.30 -12.14 -13.11
CA PHE A 145 0.07 -10.77 -13.38
C PHE A 145 -1.03 -9.83 -12.88
N ASP A 146 -0.62 -8.69 -12.34
CA ASP A 146 -1.49 -7.61 -11.88
C ASP A 146 -2.10 -6.81 -13.05
N SER A 147 -1.55 -6.93 -14.26
CA SER A 147 -2.10 -6.34 -15.47
C SER A 147 -2.02 -7.26 -16.69
N GLU A 148 -2.97 -7.06 -17.61
CA GLU A 148 -3.02 -7.76 -18.89
C GLU A 148 -1.77 -7.47 -19.74
N ASP A 149 -1.27 -6.23 -19.70
CA ASP A 149 -0.07 -5.81 -20.44
C ASP A 149 1.18 -6.60 -20.03
N LYS A 150 1.35 -6.89 -18.73
CA LYS A 150 2.49 -7.69 -18.26
C LYS A 150 2.36 -9.15 -18.71
N ALA A 151 1.16 -9.71 -18.68
CA ALA A 151 0.93 -11.06 -19.21
C ALA A 151 1.17 -11.12 -20.73
N ASN A 152 0.75 -10.10 -21.49
CA ASN A 152 0.98 -9.99 -22.93
C ASN A 152 2.48 -9.86 -23.27
N ALA A 153 3.26 -9.19 -22.42
CA ALA A 153 4.71 -9.15 -22.57
C ALA A 153 5.32 -10.56 -22.50
N ILE A 154 4.82 -11.42 -21.61
CA ILE A 154 5.25 -12.83 -21.54
C ILE A 154 4.85 -13.60 -22.80
N VAL A 155 3.60 -13.47 -23.27
CA VAL A 155 3.16 -14.08 -24.54
C VAL A 155 4.09 -13.69 -25.70
N THR A 156 4.54 -12.45 -25.72
CA THR A 156 5.50 -11.96 -26.72
C THR A 156 6.87 -12.61 -26.58
N LEU A 157 7.37 -12.81 -25.35
CA LEU A 157 8.67 -13.43 -25.09
C LEU A 157 8.70 -14.93 -25.42
N ILE A 158 7.61 -15.64 -25.12
CA ILE A 158 7.50 -17.08 -25.40
C ILE A 158 7.02 -17.36 -26.83
N GLU A 159 6.64 -16.31 -27.58
CA GLU A 159 6.13 -16.34 -28.95
C GLU A 159 4.90 -17.25 -29.15
N CYS A 160 4.14 -17.52 -28.09
CA CYS A 160 2.97 -18.39 -28.11
C CYS A 160 2.00 -18.13 -26.94
N GLY A 161 0.78 -18.67 -27.05
CA GLY A 161 -0.23 -18.59 -26.00
C GLY A 161 -1.14 -17.36 -26.08
N THR A 162 -2.00 -17.25 -25.08
CA THR A 162 -3.01 -16.20 -24.93
C THR A 162 -3.08 -15.78 -23.46
N VAL A 163 -3.51 -14.54 -23.22
CA VAL A 163 -3.76 -14.06 -21.87
C VAL A 163 -5.21 -14.35 -21.50
N GLU A 164 -5.45 -14.91 -20.32
CA GLU A 164 -6.78 -15.06 -19.76
C GLU A 164 -6.86 -14.45 -18.35
N LYS A 165 -8.06 -13.99 -18.00
CA LYS A 165 -8.37 -13.47 -16.67
C LYS A 165 -9.00 -14.58 -15.82
N VAL A 166 -8.43 -14.82 -14.64
CA VAL A 166 -8.88 -15.79 -13.64
C VAL A 166 -9.45 -15.13 -12.40
#